data_AF-A0AAE4AAN7-F1
#
_entry.id   AF-A0AAE4AAN7-F1
#
_cell.length_a   1.000
_cell.length_b   1.000
_cell.length_c   1.000
_cell.angle_alpha   90.00
_cell.angle_beta   90.00
_cell.angle_gamma   90.00
#
_symmetry.space_group_name_H-M   'P 1'
#
loop_
_entity.id
_entity.type
_entity.pdbx_description
1 polymer ?
#
loop_
_entity_poly.entity_id
_entity_poly.type
_entity_poly.pdbx_seq_one_letter_code
_entity_poly.pdbx_strand_id
1 'polypeptide(L)'
;MDERRAELSGSVVGGVEAAGDVVVRWEALGPAVAARLAPSLDAVVDDVVAAVVSGDVPREWIVGRPNARHGVEHGVRGLLAVISRGPHEQLPGRGLYVGFGRGQLRAGRSLAGLLAAYHHAARETWRALATADGAAVLPQETLHALGDAILACLAEISAASAEGFAGEQAARGDDRDASRRRLLTALLRLPAPSQQELARLCTAAGWPPGAARARLP
;
A
#
# COMPACT_ATOMS: atom_id res chain seq x y z
N MET A 1 44.52 -37.31 8.96
CA MET A 1 43.50 -37.93 8.10
C MET A 1 42.17 -37.52 8.69
N ASP A 2 41.65 -36.44 8.11
CA ASP A 2 40.70 -35.48 8.64
C ASP A 2 39.36 -35.73 7.94
N GLU A 3 38.33 -36.13 8.67
CA GLU A 3 37.04 -36.53 8.09
C GLU A 3 35.86 -35.90 8.86
N ARG A 4 35.91 -34.58 9.02
CA ARG A 4 34.75 -33.76 9.37
C ARG A 4 34.66 -32.54 8.46
N ARG A 5 34.25 -32.76 7.20
CA ARG A 5 33.85 -31.69 6.29
C ARG A 5 32.77 -32.16 5.30
N ALA A 6 31.53 -31.80 5.61
CA ALA A 6 30.36 -31.69 4.72
C ALA A 6 29.28 -31.03 5.61
N GLU A 7 29.08 -29.71 5.66
CA GLU A 7 28.72 -28.78 4.58
C GLU A 7 27.61 -29.30 3.66
N LEU A 8 26.38 -29.27 4.19
CA LEU A 8 25.13 -29.05 3.45
C LEU A 8 24.30 -28.08 4.31
N SER A 9 24.63 -26.79 4.30
CA SER A 9 24.02 -25.80 3.40
C SER A 9 22.49 -25.86 3.41
N GLY A 10 21.91 -25.58 4.59
CA GLY A 10 20.54 -25.09 4.68
C GLY A 10 20.51 -23.67 4.13
N SER A 11 20.17 -23.54 2.85
CA SER A 11 19.87 -22.25 2.23
C SER A 11 18.64 -21.66 2.92
N VAL A 12 18.88 -20.79 3.91
CA VAL A 12 17.89 -19.83 4.37
C VAL A 12 17.72 -18.85 3.22
N VAL A 13 16.73 -19.11 2.37
CA VAL A 13 16.27 -18.15 1.37
C VAL A 13 15.73 -16.96 2.16
N GLY A 14 16.54 -15.90 2.23
CA GLY A 14 16.13 -14.58 2.66
C GLY A 14 15.07 -14.07 1.69
N GLY A 15 13.81 -14.33 2.03
CA GLY A 15 12.65 -13.64 1.46
C GLY A 15 12.41 -12.38 2.27
N VAL A 16 12.37 -11.25 1.56
CA VAL A 16 12.00 -9.89 1.98
C VAL A 16 11.40 -9.81 3.39
N GLU A 17 12.13 -9.13 4.27
CA GLU A 17 11.72 -8.72 5.62
C GLU A 17 10.30 -8.16 5.59
N ALA A 18 9.33 -9.02 5.92
CA ALA A 18 7.92 -8.66 5.91
C ALA A 18 7.72 -7.59 6.98
N ALA A 19 7.24 -6.41 6.58
CA ALA A 19 6.73 -5.44 7.52
C ALA A 19 5.53 -6.08 8.24
N GLY A 20 5.80 -6.69 9.40
CA GLY A 20 4.82 -7.35 10.27
C GLY A 20 5.38 -8.64 10.88
N ASP A 21 5.91 -8.55 12.10
CA ASP A 21 6.33 -9.67 12.97
C ASP A 21 5.13 -10.50 13.49
N VAL A 22 4.02 -10.53 12.75
CA VAL A 22 2.78 -11.18 13.15
C VAL A 22 2.83 -12.64 12.71
N VAL A 23 3.06 -13.52 13.69
CA VAL A 23 3.08 -14.97 13.47
C VAL A 23 1.64 -15.50 13.48
N VAL A 24 1.10 -15.82 12.30
CA VAL A 24 -0.24 -16.38 12.16
C VAL A 24 -0.19 -17.90 12.31
N ARG A 25 -1.04 -18.45 13.18
CA ARG A 25 -1.25 -19.91 13.34
C ARG A 25 -2.15 -20.47 12.25
N TRP A 26 -1.61 -20.64 11.05
CA TRP A 26 -2.35 -21.09 9.87
C TRP A 26 -3.05 -22.44 10.06
N GLU A 27 -2.53 -23.32 10.92
CA GLU A 27 -3.14 -24.60 11.25
C GLU A 27 -4.48 -24.49 12.00
N ALA A 28 -4.73 -23.36 12.66
CA ALA A 28 -6.01 -23.06 13.32
C ALA A 28 -7.04 -22.43 12.37
N LEU A 29 -6.61 -22.12 11.14
CA LEU A 29 -7.43 -21.61 10.03
C LEU A 29 -7.62 -22.72 8.99
N GLY A 30 -8.44 -22.45 7.97
CA GLY A 30 -8.58 -23.38 6.85
C GLY A 30 -9.90 -23.25 6.08
N PRO A 31 -10.11 -24.13 5.08
CA PRO A 31 -11.29 -24.10 4.22
C PRO A 31 -12.62 -24.15 4.98
N ALA A 32 -12.72 -24.90 6.07
CA ALA A 32 -13.93 -25.00 6.88
C ALA A 32 -14.26 -23.69 7.60
N VAL A 33 -13.24 -22.96 8.08
CA VAL A 33 -13.41 -21.63 8.68
C VAL A 33 -13.83 -20.63 7.61
N ALA A 34 -13.16 -20.63 6.45
CA ALA A 34 -13.53 -19.77 5.34
C ALA A 34 -14.97 -20.01 4.86
N ALA A 35 -15.39 -21.27 4.68
CA ALA A 35 -16.75 -21.61 4.28
C ALA A 35 -17.80 -21.12 5.29
N ARG A 36 -17.48 -21.09 6.57
CA ARG A 36 -18.36 -20.61 7.63
C ARG A 36 -18.45 -19.08 7.71
N LEU A 37 -17.37 -18.37 7.36
CA LEU A 37 -17.36 -16.90 7.33
C LEU A 37 -17.89 -16.31 6.02
N ALA A 38 -17.83 -17.09 4.92
CA ALA A 38 -18.25 -16.64 3.59
C ALA A 38 -19.67 -16.04 3.50
N PRO A 39 -20.71 -16.58 4.18
CA PRO A 39 -22.05 -16.00 4.14
C PRO A 39 -22.14 -14.58 4.72
N SER A 40 -21.23 -14.21 5.62
CA SER A 40 -21.21 -12.89 6.28
C SER A 40 -20.44 -11.83 5.48
N LEU A 41 -19.80 -12.23 4.38
CA LEU A 41 -18.79 -11.41 3.70
C LEU A 41 -19.34 -10.06 3.21
N ASP A 42 -20.50 -10.08 2.56
CA ASP A 42 -21.09 -8.86 2.00
C ASP A 42 -21.53 -7.88 3.12
N ALA A 43 -22.07 -8.41 4.22
CA ALA A 43 -22.41 -7.60 5.40
C ALA A 43 -21.15 -6.97 6.03
N VAL A 44 -20.08 -7.76 6.20
CA VAL A 44 -18.79 -7.27 6.70
C VAL A 44 -18.24 -6.16 5.81
N VAL A 45 -18.30 -6.33 4.48
CA VAL A 45 -17.87 -5.29 3.53
C VAL A 45 -18.69 -4.02 3.71
N ASP A 46 -20.02 -4.14 3.79
CA ASP A 46 -20.91 -2.99 3.92
C ASP A 46 -20.67 -2.22 5.23
N ASP A 47 -20.53 -2.94 6.34
CA ASP A 47 -20.22 -2.36 7.66
C ASP A 47 -18.87 -1.63 7.65
N VAL A 48 -17.83 -2.26 7.10
CA VAL A 48 -16.49 -1.67 7.02
C VAL A 48 -16.48 -0.45 6.09
N VAL A 49 -17.17 -0.50 4.95
CA VAL A 49 -17.29 0.65 4.04
C VAL A 49 -18.00 1.79 4.75
N ALA A 50 -19.14 1.54 5.40
CA ALA A 50 -19.90 2.56 6.13
C ALA A 50 -19.05 3.24 7.20
N ALA A 51 -18.24 2.47 7.93
CA ALA A 51 -17.34 3.00 8.94
C ALA A 51 -16.18 3.82 8.34
N VAL A 52 -15.54 3.34 7.27
CA VAL A 52 -14.39 4.00 6.63
C VAL A 52 -14.79 5.29 5.90
N VAL A 53 -15.97 5.32 5.29
CA VAL A 53 -16.48 6.49 4.55
C VAL A 53 -17.38 7.39 5.42
N SER A 54 -17.32 7.22 6.74
CA SER A 54 -18.05 8.06 7.68
C SER A 54 -17.43 9.45 7.79
N GLY A 55 -18.28 10.49 7.80
CA GLY A 55 -17.85 11.89 7.96
C GLY A 55 -17.27 12.53 6.69
N ASP A 56 -16.33 13.47 6.88
CA ASP A 56 -15.72 14.23 5.79
C ASP A 56 -14.51 13.46 5.22
N VAL A 57 -14.79 12.56 4.27
CA VAL A 57 -13.76 11.82 3.55
C VAL A 57 -13.55 12.38 2.14
N PRO A 58 -12.33 12.25 1.58
CA PRO A 58 -12.03 12.68 0.23
C PRO A 58 -12.99 12.09 -0.81
N ARG A 59 -13.52 12.93 -1.71
CA ARG A 59 -14.54 12.50 -2.69
C ARG A 59 -14.13 11.27 -3.50
N GLU A 60 -12.86 11.19 -3.91
CA GLU A 60 -12.29 10.03 -4.64
C GLU A 60 -12.28 8.71 -3.86
N TRP A 61 -12.49 8.74 -2.54
CA TRP A 61 -12.70 7.52 -1.76
C TRP A 61 -14.12 6.97 -1.94
N ILE A 62 -15.07 7.81 -2.35
CA ILE A 62 -16.47 7.43 -2.57
C ILE A 62 -16.71 7.15 -4.06
N VAL A 63 -16.23 8.04 -4.93
CA VAL A 63 -16.55 8.01 -6.36
C VAL A 63 -15.40 7.49 -7.22
N GLY A 64 -15.73 6.92 -8.38
CA GLY A 64 -14.75 6.37 -9.32
C GLY A 64 -14.25 4.98 -8.92
N ARG A 65 -13.27 4.46 -9.67
CA ARG A 65 -12.56 3.22 -9.34
C ARG A 65 -11.05 3.38 -9.60
N PRO A 66 -10.19 2.82 -8.73
CA PRO A 66 -10.53 2.18 -7.45
C PRO A 66 -10.95 3.22 -6.38
N ASN A 67 -11.91 2.85 -5.52
CA ASN A 67 -12.42 3.66 -4.40
C ASN A 67 -12.37 2.83 -3.10
N ALA A 68 -12.83 3.39 -1.98
CA ALA A 68 -12.80 2.72 -0.67
C ALA A 68 -13.55 1.38 -0.67
N ARG A 69 -14.75 1.32 -1.26
CA ARG A 69 -15.50 0.07 -1.41
C ARG A 69 -14.71 -0.99 -2.17
N HIS A 70 -14.09 -0.63 -3.29
CA HIS A 70 -13.25 -1.56 -4.05
C HIS A 70 -12.07 -2.08 -3.22
N GLY A 71 -11.44 -1.20 -2.42
CA GLY A 71 -10.37 -1.59 -1.50
C GLY A 71 -10.84 -2.56 -0.41
N VAL A 72 -11.96 -2.25 0.26
CA VAL A 72 -12.53 -3.10 1.31
C VAL A 72 -12.97 -4.45 0.76
N GLU A 73 -13.74 -4.47 -0.33
CA GLU A 73 -14.16 -5.71 -0.99
C GLU A 73 -12.97 -6.61 -1.33
N HIS A 74 -11.92 -6.02 -1.89
CA HIS A 74 -10.71 -6.73 -2.26
C HIS A 74 -9.96 -7.25 -1.03
N GLY A 75 -9.83 -6.44 0.02
CA GLY A 75 -9.18 -6.81 1.28
C GLY A 75 -9.89 -7.96 2.00
N VAL A 76 -11.21 -7.87 2.21
CA VAL A 76 -11.97 -8.90 2.94
C VAL A 76 -12.06 -10.20 2.13
N ARG A 77 -12.26 -10.13 0.80
CA ARG A 77 -12.20 -11.33 -0.07
C ARG A 77 -10.81 -11.95 -0.09
N GLY A 78 -9.76 -11.14 -0.11
CA GLY A 78 -8.37 -11.58 -0.03
C GLY A 78 -8.08 -12.32 1.27
N LEU A 79 -8.51 -11.75 2.41
CA LEU A 79 -8.40 -12.39 3.72
C LEU A 79 -9.08 -13.77 3.72
N LEU A 80 -10.30 -13.87 3.19
CA LEU A 80 -11.02 -15.15 3.11
C LEU A 80 -10.29 -16.18 2.25
N ALA A 81 -9.71 -15.74 1.12
CA ALA A 81 -8.91 -16.60 0.25
C ALA A 81 -7.65 -17.13 0.95
N VAL A 82 -6.96 -16.28 1.70
CA VAL A 82 -5.78 -16.64 2.50
C VAL A 82 -6.15 -17.59 3.64
N ILE A 83 -7.25 -17.35 4.36
CA ILE A 83 -7.78 -18.29 5.37
C ILE A 83 -8.07 -19.66 4.74
N SER A 84 -8.63 -19.67 3.52
CA SER A 84 -8.99 -20.92 2.85
C SER A 84 -7.79 -21.70 2.31
N ARG A 85 -6.74 -21.02 1.84
CA ARG A 85 -5.64 -21.64 1.05
C ARG A 85 -4.31 -21.65 1.79
N GLY A 86 -4.19 -20.94 2.91
CA GLY A 86 -2.93 -20.66 3.58
C GLY A 86 -2.27 -19.38 3.05
N PRO A 87 -1.11 -19.00 3.64
CA PRO A 87 -0.40 -17.79 3.28
C PRO A 87 0.06 -17.83 1.82
N HIS A 88 0.16 -16.66 1.21
CA HIS A 88 0.75 -16.47 -0.11
C HIS A 88 2.05 -15.68 0.04
N GLU A 89 3.01 -15.84 -0.87
CA GLU A 89 4.24 -15.02 -0.86
C GLU A 89 3.96 -13.52 -1.07
N GLN A 90 2.84 -13.18 -1.72
CA GLN A 90 2.41 -11.80 -1.94
C GLN A 90 0.89 -11.68 -1.81
N LEU A 91 0.45 -10.54 -1.27
CA LEU A 91 -0.95 -10.16 -1.22
C LEU A 91 -1.58 -10.21 -2.63
N PRO A 92 -2.64 -11.02 -2.84
CA PRO A 92 -3.43 -10.94 -4.07
C PRO A 92 -3.90 -9.50 -4.29
N GLY A 93 -3.70 -8.96 -5.49
CA GLY A 93 -4.08 -7.57 -5.83
C GLY A 93 -3.28 -6.46 -5.15
N ARG A 94 -2.05 -6.76 -4.69
CA ARG A 94 -1.05 -5.77 -4.22
C ARG A 94 -0.99 -4.47 -5.04
N GLY A 95 -1.11 -4.56 -6.36
CA GLY A 95 -1.09 -3.39 -7.27
C GLY A 95 -2.19 -2.34 -6.98
N LEU A 96 -3.34 -2.77 -6.46
CA LEU A 96 -4.42 -1.89 -6.01
C LEU A 96 -3.93 -0.96 -4.88
N TYR A 97 -3.28 -1.53 -3.87
CA TYR A 97 -2.80 -0.82 -2.69
C TYR A 97 -1.59 0.07 -3.01
N VAL A 98 -0.68 -0.38 -3.88
CA VAL A 98 0.35 0.49 -4.48
C VAL A 98 -0.30 1.69 -5.17
N GLY A 99 -1.39 1.46 -5.91
CA GLY A 99 -2.18 2.50 -6.57
C GLY A 99 -2.77 3.52 -5.59
N PHE A 100 -3.35 3.07 -4.47
CA PHE A 100 -3.84 3.97 -3.42
C PHE A 100 -2.73 4.85 -2.82
N GLY A 101 -1.56 4.27 -2.56
CA GLY A 101 -0.37 4.99 -2.12
C GLY A 101 0.06 6.11 -3.08
N ARG A 102 0.19 5.79 -4.37
CA ARG A 102 0.47 6.78 -5.43
C ARG A 102 -0.60 7.87 -5.47
N GLY A 103 -1.87 7.47 -5.35
CA GLY A 103 -3.03 8.36 -5.36
C GLY A 103 -2.97 9.43 -4.26
N GLN A 104 -2.55 9.08 -3.04
CA GLN A 104 -2.39 10.06 -1.95
C GLN A 104 -1.41 11.17 -2.34
N LEU A 105 -0.23 10.81 -2.83
CA LEU A 105 0.77 11.80 -3.20
C LEU A 105 0.34 12.62 -4.43
N ARG A 106 -0.33 12.00 -5.41
CA ARG A 106 -0.93 12.69 -6.57
C ARG A 106 -1.93 13.74 -6.15
N ALA A 107 -2.76 13.43 -5.18
CA ALA A 107 -3.74 14.33 -4.57
C ALA A 107 -3.13 15.34 -3.57
N GLY A 108 -1.81 15.33 -3.34
CA GLY A 108 -1.14 16.21 -2.39
C GLY A 108 -1.43 15.90 -0.92
N ARG A 109 -1.89 14.68 -0.62
CA ARG A 109 -2.25 14.21 0.72
C ARG A 109 -1.13 13.38 1.34
N SER A 110 -1.12 13.29 2.67
CA SER A 110 -0.18 12.44 3.40
C SER A 110 -0.62 10.98 3.36
N LEU A 111 0.34 10.07 3.48
CA LEU A 111 0.05 8.64 3.61
C LEU A 111 -0.67 8.31 4.93
N ALA A 112 -0.43 9.09 6.00
CA ALA A 112 -0.96 8.83 7.33
C ALA A 112 -2.49 8.72 7.39
N GLY A 113 -3.21 9.54 6.61
CA GLY A 113 -4.67 9.47 6.54
C GLY A 113 -5.17 8.15 5.93
N LEU A 114 -4.47 7.63 4.93
CA LEU A 114 -4.80 6.32 4.34
C LEU A 114 -4.53 5.18 5.33
N LEU A 115 -3.40 5.20 6.03
CA LEU A 115 -3.06 4.17 7.01
C LEU A 115 -4.02 4.17 8.20
N ALA A 116 -4.44 5.35 8.67
CA ALA A 116 -5.45 5.48 9.71
C ALA A 116 -6.79 4.86 9.27
N ALA A 117 -7.19 5.07 8.00
CA ALA A 117 -8.38 4.44 7.44
C ALA A 117 -8.26 2.91 7.39
N TYR A 118 -7.08 2.35 7.07
CA TYR A 118 -6.87 0.90 7.12
C TYR A 118 -6.93 0.33 8.53
N HIS A 119 -6.36 1.01 9.52
CA HIS A 119 -6.49 0.60 10.93
C HIS A 119 -7.95 0.60 11.38
N HIS A 120 -8.73 1.60 10.97
CA HIS A 120 -10.17 1.62 11.23
C HIS A 120 -10.87 0.43 10.54
N ALA A 121 -10.61 0.21 9.25
CA ALA A 121 -11.18 -0.89 8.48
C ALA A 121 -10.87 -2.26 9.10
N ALA A 122 -9.63 -2.49 9.55
CA ALA A 122 -9.21 -3.73 10.20
C ALA A 122 -9.96 -3.99 11.52
N ARG A 123 -10.14 -2.95 12.34
CA ARG A 123 -10.92 -3.05 13.59
C ARG A 123 -12.38 -3.38 13.33
N GLU A 124 -12.99 -2.76 12.31
CA GLU A 124 -14.38 -3.05 11.95
C GLU A 124 -14.54 -4.44 11.32
N THR A 125 -13.56 -4.87 10.51
CA THR A 125 -13.51 -6.23 9.98
C THR A 125 -13.48 -7.25 11.12
N TRP A 126 -12.61 -7.04 12.11
CA TRP A 126 -12.55 -7.89 13.30
C TRP A 126 -13.88 -7.91 14.07
N ARG A 127 -14.47 -6.74 14.35
CA ARG A 127 -15.74 -6.65 15.07
C ARG A 127 -16.85 -7.39 14.35
N ALA A 128 -17.05 -7.11 13.06
CA ALA A 128 -18.10 -7.71 12.26
C ALA A 128 -17.94 -9.24 12.15
N LEU A 129 -16.70 -9.72 11.96
CA LEU A 129 -16.42 -11.15 11.93
C LEU A 129 -16.63 -11.80 13.30
N ALA A 130 -16.16 -11.19 14.39
CA ALA A 130 -16.28 -11.75 15.74
C ALA A 130 -17.74 -11.86 16.22
N THR A 131 -18.64 -11.00 15.71
CA THR A 131 -20.07 -11.02 16.05
C THR A 131 -20.93 -11.75 15.02
N ALA A 132 -20.37 -12.20 13.89
CA ALA A 132 -21.11 -12.96 12.90
C ALA A 132 -21.58 -14.30 13.47
N ASP A 133 -22.78 -14.76 13.10
CA ASP A 133 -23.32 -16.06 13.54
C ASP A 133 -22.36 -17.23 13.27
N GLY A 134 -21.62 -17.15 12.15
CA GLY A 134 -20.58 -18.12 11.81
C GLY A 134 -19.41 -18.15 12.78
N ALA A 135 -19.09 -17.07 13.49
CA ALA A 135 -17.95 -16.99 14.40
C ALA A 135 -18.27 -17.44 15.84
N ALA A 136 -19.52 -17.38 16.28
CA ALA A 136 -19.94 -17.76 17.63
C ALA A 136 -19.58 -19.21 18.03
N VAL A 137 -19.35 -20.07 17.03
CA VAL A 137 -19.01 -21.50 17.20
C VAL A 137 -17.53 -21.78 16.87
N LEU A 138 -16.69 -20.75 16.69
CA LEU A 138 -15.25 -20.95 16.45
C LEU A 138 -14.51 -21.18 17.78
N PRO A 139 -13.55 -22.11 17.84
CA PRO A 139 -12.64 -22.22 18.97
C PRO A 139 -11.88 -20.91 19.20
N GLN A 140 -11.53 -20.62 20.46
CA GLN A 140 -10.77 -19.42 20.81
C GLN A 140 -9.44 -19.31 20.03
N GLU A 141 -8.74 -20.43 19.82
CA GLU A 141 -7.51 -20.45 19.04
C GLU A 141 -7.72 -20.00 17.59
N THR A 142 -8.85 -20.37 16.98
CA THR A 142 -9.21 -19.93 15.63
C THR A 142 -9.54 -18.43 15.60
N LEU A 143 -10.17 -17.89 16.64
CA LEU A 143 -10.42 -16.46 16.77
C LEU A 143 -9.12 -15.66 16.90
N HIS A 144 -8.16 -16.14 17.70
CA HIS A 144 -6.84 -15.50 17.79
C HIS A 144 -6.12 -15.53 16.44
N ALA A 145 -6.08 -16.68 15.77
CA ALA A 145 -5.45 -16.82 14.45
C ALA A 145 -6.12 -15.93 13.39
N LEU A 146 -7.44 -15.73 13.47
CA LEU A 146 -8.16 -14.80 12.61
C LEU A 146 -7.73 -13.35 12.85
N GLY A 147 -7.57 -12.94 14.12
CA GLY A 147 -7.04 -11.63 14.48
C GLY A 147 -5.63 -11.41 13.93
N ASP A 148 -4.75 -12.39 14.08
CA ASP A 148 -3.40 -12.35 13.53
C ASP A 148 -3.41 -12.24 12.00
N ALA A 149 -4.29 -12.99 11.32
CA ALA A 149 -4.44 -12.91 9.86
C ALA A 149 -4.91 -11.52 9.39
N ILE A 150 -5.82 -10.86 10.12
CA ILE A 150 -6.26 -9.48 9.83
C ILE A 150 -5.09 -8.51 9.99
N LEU A 151 -4.29 -8.63 11.06
CA LEU A 151 -3.12 -7.78 11.29
C LEU A 151 -2.04 -7.99 10.23
N ALA A 152 -1.78 -9.23 9.82
CA ALA A 152 -0.86 -9.55 8.74
C ALA A 152 -1.31 -8.92 7.41
N CYS A 153 -2.59 -9.09 7.03
CA CYS A 153 -3.17 -8.44 5.85
C CYS A 153 -3.07 -6.91 5.93
N LEU A 154 -3.35 -6.30 7.09
CA LEU A 154 -3.21 -4.86 7.31
C LEU A 154 -1.77 -4.39 7.09
N ALA A 155 -0.79 -5.14 7.61
CA ALA A 155 0.62 -4.80 7.48
C ALA A 155 1.07 -4.87 6.01
N GLU A 156 0.66 -5.91 5.28
CA GLU A 156 0.95 -6.06 3.85
C GLU A 156 0.34 -4.94 2.98
N ILE A 157 -0.94 -4.59 3.16
CA ILE A 157 -1.56 -3.50 2.38
C ILE A 157 -0.97 -2.14 2.72
N SER A 158 -0.52 -1.96 3.97
CA SER A 158 0.14 -0.75 4.44
C SER A 158 1.52 -0.60 3.80
N ALA A 159 2.30 -1.68 3.77
CA ALA A 159 3.61 -1.72 3.11
C ALA A 159 3.48 -1.44 1.61
N ALA A 160 2.55 -2.11 0.92
CA ALA A 160 2.30 -1.88 -0.51
C ALA A 160 1.90 -0.43 -0.81
N SER A 161 1.08 0.18 0.05
CA SER A 161 0.69 1.59 -0.08
C SER A 161 1.86 2.54 0.21
N ALA A 162 2.71 2.23 1.19
CA ALA A 162 3.91 3.00 1.50
C ALA A 162 4.91 2.98 0.34
N GLU A 163 5.12 1.83 -0.28
CA GLU A 163 5.94 1.73 -1.49
C GLU A 163 5.37 2.53 -2.65
N GLY A 164 4.05 2.48 -2.88
CA GLY A 164 3.39 3.28 -3.90
C GLY A 164 3.61 4.77 -3.68
N PHE A 165 3.45 5.23 -2.44
CA PHE A 165 3.69 6.61 -2.06
C PHE A 165 5.15 7.02 -2.25
N ALA A 166 6.10 6.22 -1.77
CA ALA A 166 7.54 6.47 -1.90
C ALA A 166 8.00 6.47 -3.36
N GLY A 167 7.51 5.53 -4.17
CA GLY A 167 7.81 5.46 -5.60
C GLY A 167 7.30 6.69 -6.36
N GLU A 168 6.10 7.17 -6.07
CA GLU A 168 5.59 8.42 -6.65
C GLU A 168 6.42 9.64 -6.19
N GLN A 169 6.91 9.61 -4.95
CA GLN A 169 7.74 10.69 -4.40
C GLN A 169 9.12 10.75 -5.06
N ALA A 170 9.74 9.59 -5.29
CA ALA A 170 11.00 9.47 -6.00
C ALA A 170 10.88 9.94 -7.45
N ALA A 171 9.84 9.50 -8.18
CA ALA A 171 9.59 9.92 -9.56
C ALA A 171 9.48 11.45 -9.70
N ARG A 172 8.81 12.12 -8.76
CA ARG A 172 8.74 13.59 -8.72
C ARG A 172 10.09 14.27 -8.43
N GLY A 173 10.99 13.60 -7.72
CA GLY A 173 12.37 14.05 -7.51
C GLY A 173 13.18 13.95 -8.81
N ASP A 174 13.13 12.79 -9.45
CA ASP A 174 13.83 12.51 -10.70
C ASP A 174 13.40 13.46 -11.83
N ASP A 175 12.10 13.75 -11.95
CA ASP A 175 11.57 14.71 -12.93
C ASP A 175 12.11 16.13 -12.70
N ARG A 176 12.25 16.55 -11.44
CA ARG A 176 12.82 17.85 -11.09
C ARG A 176 14.31 17.89 -11.43
N ASP A 177 15.05 16.84 -11.13
CA ASP A 177 16.48 16.78 -11.41
C ASP A 177 16.77 16.67 -12.91
N ALA A 178 15.95 15.94 -13.67
CA ALA A 178 16.00 15.93 -15.13
C ALA A 178 15.70 17.32 -15.71
N SER A 179 14.71 18.03 -15.17
CA SER A 179 14.38 19.39 -15.58
C SER A 179 15.52 20.38 -15.29
N ARG A 180 16.16 20.27 -14.12
CA ARG A 180 17.36 21.06 -13.76
C ARG A 180 18.54 20.77 -14.69
N ARG A 181 18.81 19.50 -15.00
CA ARG A 181 19.87 19.12 -15.97
C ARG A 181 19.61 19.73 -17.34
N ARG A 182 18.39 19.64 -17.86
CA ARG A 182 18.01 20.25 -19.16
C ARG A 182 18.22 21.77 -19.15
N LEU A 183 17.88 22.45 -18.06
CA LEU A 183 18.14 23.87 -17.90
C LEU A 183 19.64 24.19 -17.93
N LEU A 184 20.46 23.45 -17.18
CA LEU A 184 21.92 23.62 -17.18
C LEU A 184 22.51 23.41 -18.57
N THR A 185 22.09 22.35 -19.28
CA THR A 185 22.53 22.10 -20.65
C THR A 185 22.13 23.24 -21.59
N ALA A 186 20.93 23.80 -21.46
CA ALA A 186 20.50 24.94 -22.27
C ALA A 186 21.32 26.21 -22.00
N LEU A 187 21.64 26.50 -20.73
CA LEU A 187 22.47 27.65 -20.34
C LEU A 187 23.90 27.58 -20.91
N LEU A 188 24.42 26.37 -21.11
CA LEU A 188 25.75 26.13 -21.68
C LEU A 188 25.77 26.05 -23.21
N ARG A 189 24.61 26.15 -23.87
CA ARG A 189 24.49 25.99 -25.33
C ARG A 189 24.91 27.26 -26.09
N LEU A 190 25.63 27.07 -27.19
CA LEU A 190 25.98 28.11 -28.16
C LEU A 190 25.39 27.77 -29.55
N PRO A 191 24.63 28.69 -30.21
CA PRO A 191 24.22 29.99 -29.71
C PRO A 191 23.24 29.90 -28.53
N ALA A 192 23.15 30.99 -27.76
CA ALA A 192 22.35 31.04 -26.54
C ALA A 192 20.86 30.74 -26.83
N PRO A 193 20.18 29.97 -25.96
CA PRO A 193 18.74 29.72 -26.08
C PRO A 193 17.93 31.01 -26.01
N SER A 194 16.75 30.99 -26.61
CA SER A 194 15.81 32.11 -26.51
C SER A 194 15.35 32.32 -25.06
N GLN A 195 14.99 33.55 -24.70
CA GLN A 195 14.41 33.83 -23.37
C GLN A 195 13.14 33.01 -23.09
N GLN A 196 12.35 32.73 -24.12
CA GLN A 196 11.14 31.92 -24.00
C GLN A 196 11.45 30.45 -23.67
N GLU A 197 12.52 29.89 -24.25
CA GLU A 197 12.99 28.53 -23.94
C GLU A 197 13.54 28.46 -22.50
N LEU A 198 14.36 29.43 -22.10
CA LEU A 198 14.88 29.52 -20.74
C LEU A 198 13.77 29.68 -19.70
N ALA A 199 12.77 30.53 -19.96
CA ALA A 199 11.64 30.69 -19.07
C ALA A 199 10.87 29.38 -18.87
N ARG A 200 10.61 28.62 -19.95
CA ARG A 200 9.98 27.30 -19.87
C ARG A 200 10.81 26.29 -19.05
N LEU A 201 12.12 26.25 -19.27
CA LEU A 201 13.02 25.34 -18.55
C LEU A 201 13.17 25.70 -17.07
N CYS A 202 13.21 27.00 -16.73
CA CYS A 202 13.18 27.47 -15.35
C CYS A 202 11.89 27.04 -14.64
N THR A 203 10.73 27.24 -15.26
CA THR A 203 9.44 26.79 -14.71
C THR A 203 9.43 25.27 -14.49
N ALA A 204 9.90 24.48 -15.47
CA ALA A 204 9.98 23.02 -15.35
C ALA A 204 10.94 22.58 -14.22
N ALA A 205 12.04 23.31 -14.00
CA ALA A 205 12.99 23.04 -12.92
C ALA A 205 12.50 23.51 -11.52
N GLY A 206 11.33 24.16 -11.44
CA GLY A 206 10.81 24.76 -10.22
C GLY A 206 11.55 26.03 -9.79
N TRP A 207 12.22 26.72 -10.72
CA TRP A 207 12.93 27.97 -10.46
C TRP A 207 12.13 29.16 -10.98
N PRO A 208 11.90 30.19 -10.15
CA PRO A 208 11.20 31.38 -10.61
C PRO A 208 12.03 32.08 -11.69
N PRO A 209 11.40 32.60 -12.76
CA PRO A 209 12.08 33.17 -13.93
C PRO A 209 12.94 34.41 -13.63
N GLY A 210 12.89 34.95 -12.41
CA GLY A 210 13.71 36.09 -11.96
C GLY A 210 15.10 35.75 -11.43
N ALA A 211 15.41 34.47 -11.15
CA ALA A 211 16.71 34.09 -10.57
C ALA A 211 17.89 34.21 -11.56
N ALA A 212 17.61 34.20 -12.87
CA ALA A 212 18.61 34.35 -13.93
C ALA A 212 19.01 35.82 -14.24
N ARG A 213 18.54 36.79 -13.45
CA ARG A 213 18.90 38.22 -13.59
C ARG A 213 20.20 38.61 -12.86
N ALA A 214 21.00 37.65 -12.40
CA ALA A 214 22.35 37.92 -11.95
C ALA A 214 23.20 38.37 -13.15
N ARG A 215 23.34 39.69 -13.27
CA ARG A 215 24.18 40.42 -14.22
C ARG A 215 25.52 39.70 -14.42
N LEU A 216 25.79 39.25 -15.64
CA LEU A 216 27.18 39.10 -16.07
C LEU A 216 27.70 40.52 -16.38
N PRO A 217 28.87 40.92 -15.85
CA PRO A 217 29.51 42.21 -16.14
C PRO A 217 29.91 42.33 -17.62
#